data_AF-A0A2E2UYM4-F1
#
_entry.id   AF-A0A2E2UYM4-F1
#
_cell.length_a   1.000
_cell.length_b   1.000
_cell.length_c   1.000
_cell.angle_alpha   90.00
_cell.angle_beta   90.00
_cell.angle_gamma   90.00
#
_symmetry.space_group_name_H-M   'P 1'
#
loop_
_entity.id
_entity.type
_entity.pdbx_description
1 polymer ?
#
loop_
_entity_poly.entity_id
_entity_poly.type
_entity_poly.pdbx_seq_one_letter_code
_entity_poly.pdbx_strand_id
1 'polypeptide(L)'
;MKVLGLDGREHSWNLTKSKYRFGNKNCSKNHKKARFVLKDLFPHDIILEEVTLPGSATVSRKNPLYADFFLPSQSLIIEVHGEQHYTYNNFFYKTKQEFYKAKARDRDKEEWCDLNSIDIVVLDHKATKDEWKQQINSR
;
A
#
# COMPACT_ATOMS: atom_id res chain seq x y z
N MET A 1 -0.60 9.06 15.16
CA MET A 1 -1.55 8.06 15.68
C MET A 1 -0.78 6.89 16.27
N LYS A 2 -1.41 6.02 17.06
CA LYS A 2 -0.78 4.78 17.51
C LYS A 2 -1.28 3.62 16.65
N VAL A 3 -0.44 2.64 16.43
CA VAL A 3 -0.74 1.41 15.68
C VAL A 3 -0.13 0.21 16.38
N LEU A 4 -0.80 -0.94 16.27
CA LEU A 4 -0.30 -2.22 16.74
C LEU A 4 0.56 -2.86 15.64
N GLY A 5 1.80 -3.21 15.98
CA GLY A 5 2.69 -3.92 15.07
C GLY A 5 2.41 -5.42 15.01
N LEU A 6 2.95 -6.08 13.98
CA LEU A 6 3.00 -7.55 13.88
C LEU A 6 3.85 -8.17 15.00
N ASP A 7 4.67 -7.35 15.68
CA ASP A 7 5.43 -7.71 16.88
C ASP A 7 4.60 -7.65 18.18
N GLY A 8 3.31 -7.30 18.09
CA GLY A 8 2.41 -7.16 19.23
C GLY A 8 2.67 -5.92 20.09
N ARG A 9 3.49 -4.97 19.61
CA ARG A 9 3.82 -3.74 20.35
C ARG A 9 3.12 -2.54 19.74
N GLU A 10 2.82 -1.54 20.56
CA GLU A 10 2.35 -0.24 20.06
C GLU A 10 3.50 0.57 19.48
N HIS A 11 3.26 1.13 18.30
CA HIS A 11 4.19 2.04 17.62
C HIS A 11 3.52 3.39 17.38
N SER A 12 4.30 4.47 17.50
CA SER A 12 3.84 5.79 17.08
C SER A 12 3.94 5.92 15.57
N TRP A 13 2.80 6.02 14.91
CA TRP A 13 2.72 6.27 13.47
C TRP A 13 2.70 7.76 13.19
N ASN A 14 3.87 8.27 12.82
CA ASN A 14 4.10 9.68 12.52
C ASN A 14 4.04 9.95 11.01
N LEU A 15 2.88 10.42 10.55
CA LEU A 15 2.57 10.72 9.16
C LEU A 15 3.11 12.08 8.69
N THR A 16 3.73 12.88 9.57
CA THR A 16 4.28 14.19 9.18
C THR A 16 5.52 14.08 8.30
N LYS A 17 6.21 12.94 8.29
CA LYS A 17 7.37 12.68 7.42
C LYS A 17 6.97 12.14 6.05
N SER A 18 5.79 11.53 5.92
CA SER A 18 5.21 11.13 4.63
C SER A 18 4.52 12.28 3.90
N LYS A 19 4.83 13.54 4.28
CA LYS A 19 4.35 14.74 3.60
C LYS A 19 4.68 14.67 2.11
N TYR A 20 3.63 14.42 1.32
CA TYR A 20 3.33 14.97 0.01
C TYR A 20 4.49 15.72 -0.66
N ARG A 21 5.25 15.03 -1.50
CA ARG A 21 6.03 15.69 -2.56
C ARG A 21 5.19 15.66 -3.83
N PHE A 22 4.25 16.59 -3.96
CA PHE A 22 3.66 16.86 -5.27
C PHE A 22 4.75 17.44 -6.15
N GLY A 23 5.21 16.65 -7.11
CA GLY A 23 6.21 17.09 -8.08
C GLY A 23 7.29 16.05 -8.31
N ASN A 24 7.37 15.58 -9.57
CA ASN A 24 8.55 14.96 -10.19
C ASN A 24 9.16 13.71 -9.53
N LYS A 25 8.40 12.89 -8.79
CA LYS A 25 8.87 11.53 -8.49
C LYS A 25 8.57 10.62 -9.69
N ASN A 26 9.61 9.97 -10.23
CA ASN A 26 9.47 8.89 -11.21
C ASN A 26 8.69 7.75 -10.55
N CYS A 27 7.38 7.71 -10.78
CA CYS A 27 6.45 6.67 -10.33
C CYS A 27 5.84 5.97 -11.54
N SER A 28 5.37 4.74 -11.33
CA SER A 28 4.77 3.92 -12.39
C SER A 28 3.54 4.60 -12.99
N LYS A 29 3.19 4.24 -14.24
CA LYS A 29 1.97 4.76 -14.89
C LYS A 29 0.72 4.45 -14.06
N ASN A 30 0.67 3.28 -13.43
CA ASN A 30 -0.47 2.86 -12.62
C ASN A 30 -0.55 3.63 -11.30
N HIS A 31 0.58 3.95 -10.67
CA HIS A 31 0.60 4.81 -9.49
C HIS A 31 0.03 6.20 -9.80
N LYS A 32 0.43 6.80 -10.94
CA LYS A 32 -0.14 8.08 -11.39
C LYS A 32 -1.64 7.95 -11.66
N LYS A 33 -2.07 6.87 -12.30
CA LYS A 33 -3.49 6.59 -12.55
C LYS A 33 -4.27 6.50 -11.23
N ALA A 34 -3.73 5.80 -10.23
CA ALA A 34 -4.40 5.62 -8.93
C ALA A 34 -4.54 6.96 -8.21
N ARG A 35 -3.49 7.79 -8.24
CA ARG A 35 -3.55 9.16 -7.73
C ARG A 35 -4.71 9.96 -8.31
N PHE A 36 -4.91 9.91 -9.64
CA PHE A 36 -6.03 10.60 -10.27
C PHE A 36 -7.39 10.06 -9.84
N VAL A 37 -7.53 8.73 -9.73
CA VAL A 37 -8.77 8.09 -9.26
C VAL A 37 -9.07 8.49 -7.81
N LEU A 38 -8.08 8.47 -6.93
CA LEU A 38 -8.26 8.83 -5.53
C LEU A 38 -8.60 10.32 -5.35
N LYS A 39 -8.01 11.21 -6.17
CA LYS A 39 -8.36 12.63 -6.16
C LYS A 39 -9.77 12.92 -6.68
N ASP A 40 -10.25 12.11 -7.60
CA ASP A 40 -11.62 12.20 -8.11
C ASP A 40 -12.64 11.73 -7.07
N LEU A 41 -12.36 10.64 -6.37
CA LEU A 41 -13.23 10.08 -5.33
C LEU A 41 -13.21 10.89 -4.02
N PHE A 42 -12.03 11.36 -3.61
CA PHE A 42 -11.80 12.03 -2.33
C PHE A 42 -11.11 13.38 -2.53
N PRO A 43 -11.78 14.36 -3.17
CA PRO A 43 -11.15 15.65 -3.52
C PRO A 43 -10.70 16.46 -2.30
N HIS A 44 -11.36 16.28 -1.16
CA HIS A 44 -11.08 17.00 0.08
C HIS A 44 -10.17 16.24 1.05
N ASP A 45 -9.86 14.97 0.77
CA ASP A 45 -9.09 14.14 1.69
C ASP A 45 -7.59 14.34 1.50
N ILE A 46 -6.88 14.13 2.60
CA ILE A 46 -5.42 14.04 2.60
C ILE A 46 -5.05 12.66 2.06
N ILE A 47 -4.42 12.65 0.89
CA ILE A 47 -3.86 11.43 0.28
C ILE A 47 -2.36 11.44 0.54
N LEU A 48 -1.90 10.49 1.33
CA LEU A 48 -0.48 10.25 1.61
C LEU A 48 0.03 9.14 0.69
N GLU A 49 1.30 9.21 0.29
CA GLU A 49 1.93 8.23 -0.59
C GLU A 49 3.16 7.62 0.07
N GLU A 50 3.46 6.36 -0.26
CA GLU A 50 4.67 5.66 0.19
C GLU A 50 4.82 5.71 1.72
N VAL A 51 3.72 5.46 2.44
CA VAL A 51 3.69 5.57 3.89
C VAL A 51 4.32 4.34 4.52
N THR A 52 5.22 4.53 5.47
CA THR A 52 5.78 3.42 6.25
C THR A 52 4.71 2.83 7.15
N LEU A 53 4.69 1.50 7.28
CA LEU A 53 3.85 0.75 8.22
C LEU A 53 4.69 0.37 9.46
N PRO A 54 4.63 1.11 10.58
CA PRO A 54 5.44 0.84 11.76
C PRO A 54 5.09 -0.49 12.41
N GLY A 55 6.06 -1.19 12.98
CA GLY A 55 5.82 -2.51 13.59
C GLY A 55 5.51 -3.62 12.59
N SER A 56 5.57 -3.35 11.29
CA SER A 56 5.49 -4.40 10.26
C SER A 56 6.80 -5.16 10.08
N ALA A 57 7.92 -4.76 10.71
CA ALA A 57 9.18 -5.50 10.63
C ALA A 57 9.05 -6.87 11.33
N THR A 58 9.59 -7.93 10.71
CA THR A 58 9.55 -9.29 11.25
C THR A 58 10.96 -9.79 11.57
N VAL A 59 11.07 -10.95 12.22
CA VAL A 59 12.39 -11.57 12.53
C VAL A 59 13.23 -11.77 11.26
N SER A 60 12.58 -12.14 10.15
CA SER A 60 13.25 -12.36 8.86
C SER A 60 13.46 -11.07 8.05
N ARG A 61 12.73 -9.99 8.35
CA ARG A 61 12.78 -8.70 7.64
C ARG A 61 12.84 -7.53 8.62
N LYS A 62 14.03 -6.93 8.74
CA LYS A 62 14.28 -5.79 9.65
C LYS A 62 13.66 -4.47 9.20
N ASN A 63 13.48 -4.26 7.90
CA ASN A 63 12.95 -2.99 7.38
C ASN A 63 11.42 -3.01 7.40
N PRO A 64 10.76 -1.91 7.78
CA PRO A 64 9.30 -1.81 7.73
C PRO A 64 8.80 -1.86 6.28
N LEU A 65 7.55 -2.29 6.13
CA LEU A 65 6.81 -2.22 4.88
C LEU A 65 6.35 -0.80 4.60
N TYR A 66 5.98 -0.56 3.35
CA TYR A 66 5.44 0.69 2.86
C TYR A 66 4.16 0.39 2.11
N ALA A 67 3.17 1.28 2.25
CA ALA A 67 1.96 1.26 1.46
C ALA A 67 1.98 2.34 0.37
N ASP A 68 1.41 2.04 -0.80
CA ASP A 68 1.44 2.96 -1.94
C ASP A 68 0.67 4.24 -1.64
N PHE A 69 -0.55 4.11 -1.10
CA PHE A 69 -1.35 5.24 -0.63
C PHE A 69 -2.00 4.96 0.72
N PHE A 70 -2.21 6.04 1.49
CA PHE A 70 -3.00 6.01 2.72
C PHE A 70 -3.86 7.27 2.82
N LEU A 71 -5.14 7.08 3.12
CA LEU A 71 -6.13 8.13 3.34
C LEU A 71 -6.54 8.07 4.83
N PRO A 72 -5.94 8.90 5.70
CA PRO A 72 -6.18 8.84 7.14
C PRO A 72 -7.64 9.08 7.52
N SER A 73 -8.35 9.97 6.81
CA SER A 73 -9.76 10.28 7.07
C SER A 73 -10.68 9.09 6.80
N GLN A 74 -10.27 8.18 5.92
CA GLN A 74 -11.04 6.99 5.53
C GLN A 74 -10.55 5.73 6.22
N SER A 75 -9.48 5.81 7.03
CA SER A 75 -8.74 4.62 7.52
C SER A 75 -8.47 3.61 6.39
N LEU A 76 -8.00 4.10 5.23
CA LEU A 76 -7.92 3.31 4.00
C LEU A 76 -6.51 3.31 3.42
N ILE A 77 -5.97 2.11 3.19
CA ILE A 77 -4.76 1.86 2.41
C ILE A 77 -5.13 1.39 1.01
N ILE A 78 -4.42 1.90 0.01
CA ILE A 78 -4.53 1.45 -1.38
C ILE A 78 -3.17 0.94 -1.84
N GLU A 79 -3.16 -0.23 -2.46
CA GLU A 79 -2.01 -0.86 -3.10
C GLU A 79 -2.25 -0.99 -4.61
N VAL A 80 -1.23 -0.75 -5.43
CA VAL A 80 -1.33 -0.83 -6.89
C VAL A 80 -0.48 -1.97 -7.41
N HIS A 81 -1.10 -3.14 -7.59
CA HIS A 81 -0.40 -4.36 -7.98
C HIS A 81 -0.21 -4.46 -9.49
N GLY A 82 1.06 -4.49 -9.92
CA GLY A 82 1.47 -4.89 -11.27
C GLY A 82 1.53 -6.42 -11.43
N GLU A 83 1.82 -6.88 -12.65
CA GLU A 83 1.93 -8.31 -12.98
C GLU A 83 2.86 -9.10 -12.06
N GLN A 84 3.94 -8.46 -11.59
CA GLN A 84 4.91 -9.02 -10.64
C GLN A 84 4.26 -9.55 -9.35
N HIS A 85 3.13 -8.99 -8.93
CA HIS A 85 2.41 -9.46 -7.75
C HIS A 85 1.58 -10.70 -8.02
N TYR A 86 1.32 -11.08 -9.27
CA TYR A 86 0.46 -12.21 -9.60
C TYR A 86 1.24 -13.40 -10.14
N THR A 87 2.24 -13.14 -11.00
CA THR A 87 2.96 -14.16 -11.73
C THR A 87 4.46 -14.01 -11.53
N TYR A 88 5.13 -15.14 -11.25
CA TYR A 88 6.59 -15.19 -11.28
C TYR A 88 7.10 -14.96 -12.70
N ASN A 89 7.97 -13.97 -12.88
CA ASN A 89 8.76 -13.85 -14.09
C ASN A 89 10.20 -13.44 -13.77
N ASN A 90 11.12 -13.86 -14.64
CA ASN A 90 12.55 -13.62 -14.48
C ASN A 90 12.95 -12.15 -14.65
N PHE A 91 12.03 -11.30 -15.12
CA PHE A 91 12.27 -9.86 -15.26
C PHE A 91 12.20 -9.15 -13.90
N PHE A 92 11.25 -9.51 -13.05
CA PHE A 92 11.11 -8.91 -11.70
C PHE A 92 11.79 -9.71 -10.59
N TYR A 93 12.00 -11.02 -10.76
CA TYR A 93 12.56 -11.89 -9.73
C TYR A 93 13.68 -12.76 -10.28
N LYS A 94 14.79 -12.89 -9.54
CA LYS A 94 15.87 -13.80 -9.93
C LYS A 94 15.56 -15.24 -9.58
N THR A 95 14.79 -15.43 -8.51
CA THR A 95 14.44 -16.75 -7.99
C THR A 95 12.98 -16.82 -7.56
N LYS A 96 12.38 -18.01 -7.62
CA LYS A 96 11.02 -18.22 -7.09
C LYS A 96 10.91 -17.86 -5.61
N GLN A 97 11.98 -18.03 -4.84
CA GLN A 97 12.01 -17.67 -3.43
C GLN A 97 11.80 -16.16 -3.20
N GLU A 98 12.35 -15.30 -4.06
CA GLU A 98 12.11 -13.85 -3.98
C GLU A 98 10.65 -13.48 -4.26
N PHE A 99 10.01 -14.17 -5.20
CA PHE A 99 8.58 -14.00 -5.46
C PHE A 99 7.72 -14.46 -4.28
N TYR A 100 8.02 -15.61 -3.67
CA TYR A 100 7.32 -16.04 -2.47
C TYR A 100 7.54 -15.08 -1.29
N LYS A 101 8.73 -14.48 -1.16
CA LYS A 101 8.96 -13.40 -0.20
C LYS A 101 8.15 -12.14 -0.52
N ALA A 102 7.94 -11.81 -1.80
CA ALA A 102 7.06 -10.71 -2.19
C ALA A 102 5.61 -11.00 -1.77
N LYS A 103 5.09 -12.18 -2.07
CA LYS A 103 3.76 -12.63 -1.62
C LYS A 103 3.60 -12.62 -0.11
N ALA A 104 4.63 -13.03 0.63
CA ALA A 104 4.61 -12.98 2.09
C ALA A 104 4.51 -11.54 2.60
N ARG A 105 5.19 -10.57 1.95
CA ARG A 105 5.06 -9.16 2.31
C ARG A 105 3.66 -8.62 2.04
N ASP A 106 3.03 -9.02 0.94
CA ASP A 106 1.66 -8.60 0.62
C ASP A 106 0.69 -9.09 1.72
N ARG A 107 0.82 -10.34 2.17
CA ARG A 107 0.05 -10.88 3.31
C ARG A 107 0.35 -10.16 4.64
N ASP A 108 1.62 -9.88 4.92
CA ASP A 108 2.01 -9.13 6.13
C ASP A 108 1.35 -7.74 6.16
N LYS A 109 1.11 -7.11 4.99
CA LYS A 109 0.38 -5.83 4.91
C LYS A 109 -1.08 -6.00 5.26
N GLU A 110 -1.74 -7.01 4.70
CA GLU A 110 -3.15 -7.32 5.00
C GLU A 110 -3.33 -7.53 6.51
N GLU A 111 -2.52 -8.40 7.12
CA GLU A 111 -2.55 -8.66 8.55
C GLU A 111 -2.31 -7.38 9.38
N TRP A 112 -1.34 -6.55 8.95
CA TRP A 112 -1.09 -5.28 9.63
C TRP A 112 -2.28 -4.32 9.54
N CYS A 113 -2.99 -4.29 8.42
CA CYS A 113 -4.19 -3.47 8.24
C CYS A 113 -5.33 -3.97 9.14
N ASP A 114 -5.56 -5.28 9.16
CA ASP A 114 -6.57 -5.92 10.00
C ASP A 114 -6.37 -5.62 11.49
N LEU A 115 -5.12 -5.73 11.97
CA LEU A 115 -4.76 -5.41 13.36
C LEU A 115 -5.06 -3.97 13.76
N ASN A 116 -5.07 -3.06 12.79
CA ASN A 116 -5.25 -1.63 13.02
C ASN A 116 -6.64 -1.12 12.58
N SER A 117 -7.54 -2.03 12.19
CA SER A 117 -8.87 -1.68 11.66
C SER A 117 -8.78 -0.66 10.51
N ILE A 118 -7.86 -0.93 9.59
CA ILE A 118 -7.62 -0.15 8.38
C ILE A 118 -8.07 -0.99 7.20
N ASP A 119 -8.91 -0.43 6.34
CA ASP A 119 -9.31 -1.12 5.10
C ASP A 119 -8.13 -1.13 4.12
N ILE A 120 -7.95 -2.23 3.41
CA ILE A 120 -6.96 -2.35 2.33
C ILE A 120 -7.63 -2.70 1.02
N VAL A 121 -7.38 -1.91 -0.02
CA VAL A 121 -7.86 -2.17 -1.38
C VAL A 121 -6.67 -2.34 -2.33
N VAL A 122 -6.60 -3.51 -2.96
CA VAL A 122 -5.58 -3.85 -3.95
C VAL A 122 -6.12 -3.62 -5.35
N LEU A 123 -5.52 -2.68 -6.07
CA LEU A 123 -5.89 -2.30 -7.44
C LEU A 123 -5.04 -3.06 -8.46
N ASP A 124 -5.67 -3.92 -9.26
CA ASP A 124 -4.99 -4.62 -10.35
C ASP A 124 -4.64 -3.65 -11.49
N HIS A 125 -3.39 -3.67 -11.95
CA HIS A 125 -2.93 -2.95 -13.14
C HIS A 125 -3.77 -3.14 -14.41
N LYS A 126 -4.45 -4.29 -14.55
CA LYS A 126 -5.30 -4.60 -15.72
C LYS A 126 -6.66 -3.92 -15.66
N ALA A 127 -7.15 -3.62 -14.46
CA ALA A 127 -8.45 -3.00 -14.29
C ALA A 127 -8.45 -1.55 -14.78
N THR A 128 -9.61 -1.08 -15.23
CA THR A 128 -9.88 0.27 -15.72
C THR A 128 -9.97 1.27 -14.57
N LYS A 129 -10.15 2.56 -14.88
CA LYS A 129 -10.37 3.57 -13.82
C LYS A 129 -11.70 3.38 -13.12
N ASP A 130 -12.74 2.99 -13.86
CA ASP A 130 -14.09 2.86 -13.30
C ASP A 130 -14.22 1.61 -12.43
N GLU A 131 -13.59 0.49 -12.82
CA GLU A 131 -13.47 -0.70 -11.96
C GLU A 131 -12.73 -0.38 -10.65
N TRP A 132 -11.64 0.39 -10.71
CA TRP A 132 -10.96 0.85 -9.49
C TRP A 132 -11.87 1.70 -8.62
N LYS A 133 -12.67 2.62 -9.20
CA LYS A 133 -13.62 3.43 -8.44
C LYS A 133 -14.69 2.58 -7.75
N GLN A 134 -15.24 1.61 -8.48
CA GLN A 134 -16.24 0.69 -7.94
C GLN A 134 -15.67 -0.12 -6.78
N GLN A 135 -14.49 -0.73 -6.97
CA GLN A 135 -13.82 -1.53 -5.95
C GLN A 135 -13.50 -0.71 -4.69
N ILE A 136 -13.02 0.52 -4.85
CA ILE A 136 -12.76 1.42 -3.73
C ILE A 136 -14.06 1.72 -2.98
N ASN A 137 -15.16 2.01 -3.69
CA ASN A 137 -16.43 2.35 -3.06
C ASN A 137 -17.17 1.17 -2.42
N SER A 138 -16.87 -0.07 -2.83
CA SER A 138 -17.47 -1.29 -2.30
C SER A 138 -16.69 -1.96 -1.17
N ARG A 139 -15.66 -1.28 -0.64
CA ARG A 139 -14.91 -1.72 0.54
C ARG A 139 -15.83 -1.79 1.77
#